data_AF-A0AAN6KWB3-F1
#
_entry.id   AF-A0AAN6KWB3-F1
#
_cell.length_a   1.000
_cell.length_b   1.000
_cell.length_c   1.000
_cell.angle_alpha   90.00
_cell.angle_beta   90.00
_cell.angle_gamma   90.00
#
_symmetry.space_group_name_H-M   'P 1'
#
loop_
_entity.id
_entity.type
_entity.pdbx_description
1 polymer ?
#
loop_
_entity_poly.entity_id
_entity_poly.type
_entity_poly.pdbx_seq_one_letter_code
_entity_poly.pdbx_strand_id
1 'polypeptide(L)'
;MAEIMTDYWKPYLVPVPDDFSDSTPLPTLATLHRRILIKVKYTAPSKEPEKEVPSATLTRSLSNASGEQDLDANEAQVEPHGKKGTICNALGSMGVYTRSCHFHSLAQPEASVPTHIFALSEGKVLALLQEQHEALLKHNATFLMRVYPKGTRVSSSNLDPAPFWRQAGVQMVALNWQAADAAMMLNDAMFEGTGGWVLKPASYHDVGGIPLKPKTLNLTVRLLAAQNVDSSKSSPPNVYIKCQLHVESRLEKREGQIPNEGKSKGGEWKGQSSHRQSHDPDFGGEELSFMGVEDVVPELSFVRFKAMDDISYQKDRTLGWTCFRIDRFPSGLQLLPLKGADAKPNGSALLVDIKLDLEAS
;
A
#
# COMPACT_ATOMS: atom_id res chain seq x y z
N MET A 1 -11.01 -13.97 -23.43
CA MET A 1 -10.96 -13.06 -22.26
C MET A 1 -11.90 -11.88 -22.44
N ALA A 2 -11.70 -11.03 -23.46
CA ALA A 2 -12.58 -9.90 -23.74
C ALA A 2 -14.07 -10.29 -23.89
N GLU A 3 -14.34 -11.39 -24.60
CA GLU A 3 -15.69 -11.98 -24.71
C GLU A 3 -16.28 -12.31 -23.33
N ILE A 4 -15.58 -13.11 -22.51
CA ILE A 4 -16.01 -13.46 -21.15
C ILE A 4 -16.29 -12.20 -20.29
N MET A 5 -15.39 -11.20 -20.32
CA MET A 5 -15.61 -9.96 -19.57
C MET A 5 -16.86 -9.22 -20.07
N THR A 6 -17.11 -9.23 -21.38
CA THR A 6 -18.31 -8.62 -21.96
C THR A 6 -19.55 -9.40 -21.58
N ASP A 7 -19.55 -10.74 -21.70
CA ASP A 7 -20.73 -11.56 -21.45
C ASP A 7 -21.15 -11.51 -19.97
N TYR A 8 -20.18 -11.58 -19.05
CA TYR A 8 -20.46 -11.68 -17.62
C TYR A 8 -20.44 -10.34 -16.89
N TRP A 9 -19.63 -9.37 -17.32
CA TRP A 9 -19.45 -8.10 -16.61
C TRP A 9 -20.03 -6.89 -17.32
N LYS A 10 -20.62 -6.99 -18.53
CA LYS A 10 -21.17 -5.84 -19.27
C LYS A 10 -22.01 -4.86 -18.44
N PRO A 11 -22.91 -5.29 -17.51
CA PRO A 11 -23.65 -4.35 -16.67
C PRO A 11 -22.79 -3.55 -15.69
N TYR A 12 -21.61 -4.07 -15.35
CA TYR A 12 -20.66 -3.51 -14.39
C TYR A 12 -19.46 -2.83 -15.05
N LEU A 13 -19.13 -3.14 -16.31
CA LEU A 13 -18.04 -2.44 -17.01
C LEU A 13 -18.35 -0.94 -17.11
N VAL A 14 -17.30 -0.13 -16.96
CA VAL A 14 -17.41 1.32 -17.21
C VAL A 14 -17.67 1.53 -18.70
N PRO A 15 -18.73 2.26 -19.08
CA PRO A 15 -18.95 2.59 -20.48
C PRO A 15 -17.86 3.53 -20.98
N VAL A 16 -17.50 3.39 -22.26
CA VAL A 16 -16.66 4.37 -22.95
C VAL A 16 -17.53 5.61 -23.22
N PRO A 17 -17.15 6.81 -22.75
CA PRO A 17 -17.84 8.03 -23.13
C PRO A 17 -17.74 8.28 -24.64
N ASP A 18 -18.78 8.84 -25.24
CA ASP A 18 -18.78 9.19 -26.68
C ASP A 18 -17.72 10.23 -27.04
N ASP A 19 -17.36 11.10 -26.08
CA ASP A 19 -16.36 12.16 -26.17
C ASP A 19 -14.99 11.77 -25.59
N PHE A 20 -14.75 10.48 -25.40
CA PHE A 20 -13.49 9.99 -24.84
C PHE A 20 -12.28 10.39 -25.71
N SER A 21 -11.24 10.92 -25.06
CA SER A 21 -9.98 11.31 -25.67
C SER A 21 -8.82 11.20 -24.67
N ASP A 22 -7.60 11.42 -25.13
CA ASP A 22 -6.40 11.40 -24.29
C ASP A 22 -6.36 12.54 -23.26
N SER A 23 -7.26 13.53 -23.35
CA SER A 23 -7.43 14.60 -22.35
C SER A 23 -8.61 14.38 -21.41
N THR A 24 -9.39 13.30 -21.56
CA THR A 24 -10.52 13.00 -20.69
C THR A 24 -10.04 12.79 -19.25
N PRO A 25 -10.56 13.55 -18.27
CA PRO A 25 -10.13 13.44 -16.87
C PRO A 25 -10.59 12.12 -16.24
N LEU A 26 -9.95 11.74 -15.14
CA LEU A 26 -10.42 10.62 -14.33
C LEU A 26 -11.81 10.92 -13.74
N PRO A 27 -12.73 9.95 -13.75
CA PRO A 27 -14.05 10.11 -13.17
C PRO A 27 -13.97 10.14 -11.64
N THR A 28 -14.99 10.69 -11.00
CA THR A 28 -15.08 10.67 -9.53
C THR A 28 -15.49 9.27 -9.04
N LEU A 29 -15.11 8.93 -7.81
CA LEU A 29 -15.48 7.64 -7.22
C LEU A 29 -17.00 7.41 -7.20
N ALA A 30 -17.78 8.47 -6.96
CA ALA A 30 -19.26 8.39 -6.96
C ALA A 30 -19.81 7.94 -8.34
N THR A 31 -19.22 8.44 -9.43
CA THR A 31 -19.63 8.05 -10.80
C THR A 31 -19.20 6.61 -11.17
N LEU A 32 -18.21 6.05 -10.47
CA LEU A 32 -17.74 4.68 -10.64
C LEU A 32 -18.44 3.68 -9.70
N HIS A 33 -19.48 4.09 -8.98
CA HIS A 33 -20.18 3.22 -8.06
C HIS A 33 -20.73 1.97 -8.77
N ARG A 34 -20.39 0.78 -8.24
CA ARG A 34 -20.72 -0.55 -8.82
C ARG A 34 -20.18 -0.76 -10.24
N ARG A 35 -19.07 -0.09 -10.59
CA ARG A 35 -18.39 -0.28 -11.87
C ARG A 35 -17.06 -1.01 -11.74
N ILE A 36 -16.64 -1.65 -12.83
CA ILE A 36 -15.36 -2.34 -13.00
C ILE A 36 -14.57 -1.63 -14.09
N LEU A 37 -13.37 -1.18 -13.73
CA LEU A 37 -12.36 -0.65 -14.66
C LEU A 37 -11.40 -1.75 -15.07
N ILE A 38 -11.05 -1.81 -16.35
CA ILE A 38 -10.08 -2.77 -16.87
C ILE A 38 -8.77 -2.05 -17.15
N LYS A 39 -7.74 -2.38 -16.36
CA LYS A 39 -6.38 -1.90 -16.63
C LYS A 39 -5.76 -2.73 -17.76
N VAL A 40 -5.40 -2.09 -18.87
CA VAL A 40 -4.80 -2.76 -20.03
C VAL A 40 -3.56 -2.04 -20.52
N LYS A 41 -2.67 -2.76 -21.22
CA LYS A 41 -1.48 -2.18 -21.83
C LYS A 41 -1.89 -1.16 -22.90
N TYR A 42 -1.40 0.07 -22.77
CA TYR A 42 -1.55 1.08 -23.80
C TYR A 42 -0.53 0.85 -24.91
N THR A 43 -0.99 0.95 -26.15
CA THR A 43 -0.15 1.06 -27.34
C THR A 43 -0.59 2.31 -28.06
N ALA A 44 0.33 3.27 -28.24
CA ALA A 44 0.03 4.45 -29.03
C ALA A 44 -0.44 4.02 -30.43
N PRO A 45 -1.47 4.66 -31.00
CA PRO A 45 -1.84 4.41 -32.38
C PRO A 45 -0.61 4.65 -33.25
N SER A 46 -0.19 3.64 -34.02
CA SER A 46 0.79 3.86 -35.08
C SER A 46 0.22 4.93 -36.00
N LYS A 47 0.93 6.06 -36.19
CA LYS A 47 0.60 7.00 -37.25
C LYS A 47 0.39 6.20 -38.53
N GLU A 48 -0.76 6.35 -39.17
CA GLU A 48 -1.07 5.65 -40.42
C GLU A 48 0.09 5.83 -41.39
N PRO A 49 0.50 4.78 -42.13
CA PRO A 49 1.53 4.94 -43.14
C PRO A 49 0.96 5.84 -44.24
N GLU A 50 1.55 7.01 -44.42
CA GLU A 50 1.40 7.77 -45.67
C GLU A 50 1.71 6.81 -46.83
N LYS A 51 0.84 6.80 -47.84
CA LYS A 51 0.95 5.94 -49.00
C LYS A 51 2.27 6.21 -49.73
N GLU A 52 3.22 5.27 -49.67
CA GLU A 52 4.37 5.25 -50.57
C GLU A 52 4.48 3.94 -51.39
N VAL A 53 4.80 4.16 -52.66
CA VAL A 53 4.94 3.24 -53.80
C VAL A 53 6.24 2.41 -53.64
N PRO A 54 6.35 1.17 -54.18
CA PRO A 54 7.35 0.23 -53.71
C PRO A 54 8.75 0.54 -54.25
N SER A 55 9.74 0.59 -53.35
CA SER A 55 11.13 0.32 -53.71
C SER A 55 11.79 -0.51 -52.62
N ALA A 56 12.34 -1.65 -53.03
CA ALA A 56 13.02 -2.61 -52.18
C ALA A 56 14.30 -2.00 -51.59
N THR A 57 14.53 -2.19 -50.29
CA THR A 57 15.80 -2.64 -49.68
C THR A 57 15.57 -2.90 -48.19
N LEU A 58 16.12 -4.01 -47.69
CA LEU A 58 16.03 -4.52 -46.34
C LEU A 58 16.47 -3.52 -45.26
N THR A 59 15.60 -3.22 -44.29
CA THR A 59 15.98 -3.04 -42.88
C THR A 59 14.75 -3.25 -42.01
N ARG A 60 14.68 -4.44 -41.41
CA ARG A 60 13.56 -4.87 -40.57
C ARG A 60 13.82 -4.38 -39.13
N SER A 61 13.45 -3.15 -38.84
CA SER A 61 13.53 -2.57 -37.48
C SER A 61 12.47 -3.22 -36.59
N LEU A 62 12.88 -4.25 -35.85
CA LEU A 62 12.08 -4.95 -34.86
C LEU A 62 12.12 -4.15 -33.55
N SER A 63 11.04 -3.42 -33.25
CA SER A 63 10.81 -2.89 -31.91
C SER A 63 10.45 -4.04 -30.97
N ASN A 64 11.42 -4.46 -30.16
CA ASN A 64 11.26 -5.48 -29.13
C ASN A 64 10.28 -5.00 -28.05
N ALA A 65 9.13 -5.66 -27.95
CA ALA A 65 8.20 -5.53 -26.83
C ALA A 65 8.20 -6.83 -26.01
N SER A 66 9.19 -7.01 -25.15
CA SER A 66 9.17 -8.03 -24.10
C SER A 66 8.39 -7.51 -22.90
N GLY A 67 7.52 -8.34 -22.33
CA GLY A 67 6.88 -8.04 -21.06
C GLY A 67 7.84 -8.35 -19.91
N GLU A 68 8.03 -7.36 -19.04
CA GLU A 68 8.42 -7.47 -17.63
C GLU A 68 9.46 -8.56 -17.35
N GLN A 69 10.72 -8.24 -17.63
CA GLN A 69 11.85 -8.64 -16.81
C GLN A 69 12.48 -7.35 -16.31
N ASP A 70 12.25 -7.02 -15.04
CA ASP A 70 13.11 -6.11 -14.31
C ASP A 70 14.46 -6.83 -14.17
N LEU A 71 15.44 -6.45 -14.99
CA LEU A 71 16.83 -6.86 -14.82
C LEU A 71 17.40 -6.05 -13.64
N ASP A 72 17.19 -6.54 -12.42
CA ASP A 72 18.09 -6.20 -11.32
C ASP A 72 19.45 -6.82 -11.65
N ALA A 73 20.51 -6.02 -11.57
CA ALA A 73 21.87 -6.40 -11.94
C ALA A 73 22.50 -7.35 -10.90
N ASN A 74 22.02 -8.60 -10.84
CA ASN A 74 22.76 -9.80 -10.47
C ASN A 74 21.78 -10.99 -10.42
N GLU A 75 21.80 -11.85 -11.44
CA GLU A 75 21.86 -13.32 -11.28
C GLU A 75 21.79 -14.04 -12.63
N ALA A 76 22.35 -15.25 -12.62
CA ALA A 76 22.72 -16.07 -13.77
C ALA A 76 21.55 -16.48 -14.67
N GLN A 77 21.90 -16.64 -15.96
CA GLN A 77 21.02 -16.99 -17.07
C GLN A 77 20.20 -18.27 -16.83
N VAL A 78 18.88 -18.11 -16.74
CA VAL A 78 17.92 -19.15 -17.09
C VAL A 78 17.02 -18.58 -18.20
N GLU A 79 17.12 -19.17 -19.39
CA GLU A 79 16.43 -18.79 -20.62
C GLU A 79 14.89 -18.84 -20.47
N PRO A 80 14.14 -17.76 -20.79
CA PRO A 80 12.68 -17.81 -20.82
C PRO A 80 12.15 -18.25 -22.20
N HIS A 81 11.30 -19.27 -22.20
CA HIS A 81 10.49 -19.67 -23.35
C HIS A 81 9.47 -18.58 -23.76
N GLY A 82 9.49 -18.19 -25.04
CA GLY A 82 8.34 -17.62 -25.79
C GLY A 82 8.12 -16.10 -25.72
N LYS A 83 8.04 -15.43 -26.89
CA LYS A 83 7.72 -14.00 -27.01
C LYS A 83 6.26 -13.72 -26.62
N LYS A 84 6.03 -12.79 -25.67
CA LYS A 84 4.69 -12.30 -25.28
C LYS A 84 4.04 -11.56 -26.46
N GLY A 85 2.81 -11.94 -26.84
CA GLY A 85 2.07 -11.35 -27.98
C GLY A 85 1.56 -9.92 -27.74
N THR A 86 1.30 -9.19 -28.83
CA THR A 86 0.67 -7.85 -28.82
C THR A 86 -0.77 -7.95 -28.31
N ILE A 87 -1.22 -6.97 -27.52
CA ILE A 87 -2.60 -6.90 -27.03
C ILE A 87 -3.59 -6.81 -28.22
N CYS A 88 -4.69 -7.56 -28.17
CA CYS A 88 -5.72 -7.48 -29.20
C CYS A 88 -6.59 -6.22 -29.01
N ASN A 89 -7.14 -5.68 -30.10
CA ASN A 89 -7.96 -4.47 -30.08
C ASN A 89 -9.17 -4.57 -29.15
N ALA A 90 -9.80 -5.75 -29.07
CA ALA A 90 -10.95 -5.99 -28.19
C ALA A 90 -10.61 -5.80 -26.70
N LEU A 91 -9.39 -6.17 -26.28
CA LEU A 91 -8.94 -5.95 -24.90
C LEU A 91 -8.38 -4.53 -24.72
N GLY A 92 -7.63 -4.02 -25.70
CA GLY A 92 -7.07 -2.66 -25.65
C GLY A 92 -8.13 -1.57 -25.53
N SER A 93 -9.28 -1.73 -26.20
CA SER A 93 -10.41 -0.79 -26.15
C SER A 93 -11.14 -0.76 -24.81
N MET A 94 -10.96 -1.76 -23.94
CA MET A 94 -11.52 -1.75 -22.57
C MET A 94 -10.73 -0.83 -21.62
N GLY A 95 -9.55 -0.37 -22.02
CA GLY A 95 -8.68 0.55 -21.29
C GLY A 95 -9.10 2.00 -21.38
N VAL A 96 -10.23 2.35 -20.76
CA VAL A 96 -10.77 3.72 -20.80
C VAL A 96 -9.98 4.63 -19.88
N TYR A 97 -10.16 4.51 -18.56
CA TYR A 97 -9.55 5.38 -17.56
C TYR A 97 -8.28 4.83 -16.92
N THR A 98 -7.87 3.61 -17.28
CA THR A 98 -6.79 2.88 -16.63
C THR A 98 -5.83 2.28 -17.66
N ARG A 99 -5.04 3.13 -18.30
CA ARG A 99 -4.12 2.76 -19.38
C ARG A 99 -2.72 2.52 -18.83
N SER A 100 -2.24 1.28 -18.90
CA SER A 100 -0.90 0.94 -18.43
C SER A 100 0.16 1.42 -19.42
N CYS A 101 0.95 2.40 -19.01
CA CYS A 101 2.05 2.95 -19.80
C CYS A 101 3.39 2.45 -19.25
N HIS A 102 4.38 2.27 -20.13
CA HIS A 102 5.73 1.94 -19.69
C HIS A 102 6.43 3.20 -19.17
N PHE A 103 7.05 3.08 -17.99
CA PHE A 103 7.70 4.21 -17.33
C PHE A 103 9.19 4.30 -17.70
N HIS A 104 9.56 5.45 -18.25
CA HIS A 104 10.93 5.87 -18.54
C HIS A 104 11.32 7.10 -17.72
N SER A 105 10.40 8.05 -17.53
CA SER A 105 10.62 9.29 -16.77
C SER A 105 9.29 9.93 -16.38
N LEU A 106 9.27 10.71 -15.30
CA LEU A 106 8.10 11.53 -14.92
C LEU A 106 7.81 12.65 -15.94
N ALA A 107 8.75 12.97 -16.83
CA ALA A 107 8.61 13.98 -17.87
C ALA A 107 8.20 13.41 -19.25
N GLN A 108 7.96 12.10 -19.36
CA GLN A 108 7.58 11.50 -20.64
C GLN A 108 6.20 11.98 -21.12
N PRO A 109 5.91 12.03 -22.42
CA PRO A 109 4.64 12.54 -22.94
C PRO A 109 3.41 11.84 -22.34
N GLU A 110 3.48 10.52 -22.13
CA GLU A 110 2.37 9.76 -21.54
C GLU A 110 2.06 10.16 -20.10
N ALA A 111 3.01 10.75 -19.36
CA ALA A 111 2.80 11.24 -18.01
C ALA A 111 1.83 12.45 -17.94
N SER A 112 1.45 13.02 -19.09
CA SER A 112 0.45 14.08 -19.19
C SER A 112 -0.97 13.59 -19.49
N VAL A 113 -1.13 12.31 -19.86
CA VAL A 113 -2.43 11.73 -20.22
C VAL A 113 -3.20 11.35 -18.95
N PRO A 114 -4.34 11.96 -18.57
CA PRO A 114 -4.98 11.74 -17.26
C PRO A 114 -5.28 10.27 -16.91
N THR A 115 -5.53 9.45 -17.93
CA THR A 115 -5.88 8.03 -17.79
C THR A 115 -4.68 7.09 -17.68
N HIS A 116 -3.45 7.60 -17.78
CA HIS A 116 -2.25 6.77 -17.71
C HIS A 116 -2.05 6.22 -16.29
N ILE A 117 -1.46 5.04 -16.21
CA ILE A 117 -1.03 4.39 -14.98
C ILE A 117 0.38 3.88 -15.18
N PHE A 118 1.30 4.37 -14.36
CA PHE A 118 2.60 3.75 -14.19
C PHE A 118 2.52 2.66 -13.13
N ALA A 119 3.11 1.50 -13.43
CA ALA A 119 3.29 0.42 -12.48
C ALA A 119 4.78 0.16 -12.29
N LEU A 120 5.27 0.31 -11.06
CA LEU A 120 6.69 0.26 -10.73
C LEU A 120 6.94 -0.72 -9.58
N SER A 121 8.08 -1.40 -9.61
CA SER A 121 8.54 -2.18 -8.47
C SER A 121 8.85 -1.27 -7.28
N GLU A 122 8.76 -1.80 -6.07
CA GLU A 122 9.07 -1.04 -4.85
C GLU A 122 10.44 -0.35 -4.95
N GLY A 123 11.48 -1.06 -5.41
CA GLY A 123 12.84 -0.53 -5.53
C GLY A 123 12.94 0.67 -6.46
N LYS A 124 12.19 0.66 -7.57
CA LYS A 124 12.16 1.78 -8.52
C LYS A 124 11.46 3.01 -7.95
N VAL A 125 10.39 2.82 -7.18
CA VAL A 125 9.73 3.94 -6.49
C VAL A 125 10.61 4.48 -5.36
N LEU A 126 11.32 3.62 -4.63
CA LEU A 126 12.30 4.04 -3.62
C LEU A 126 13.43 4.89 -4.22
N ALA A 127 13.97 4.50 -5.38
CA ALA A 127 14.98 5.28 -6.09
C ALA A 127 14.42 6.64 -6.56
N LEU A 128 13.19 6.67 -7.10
CA LEU A 128 12.52 7.92 -7.48
C LEU A 128 12.25 8.83 -6.29
N LEU A 129 11.96 8.28 -5.11
CA LEU A 129 11.83 9.06 -3.88
C LEU A 129 13.15 9.73 -3.50
N GLN A 130 14.28 9.04 -3.67
CA GLN A 130 15.59 9.61 -3.36
C GLN A 130 16.01 10.70 -4.35
N GLU A 131 15.73 10.51 -5.64
CA GLU A 131 16.20 11.41 -6.69
C GLU A 131 15.23 12.56 -7.01
N GLN A 132 13.92 12.30 -6.93
CA GLN A 132 12.86 13.13 -7.54
C GLN A 132 11.59 13.19 -6.67
N HIS A 133 11.73 13.27 -5.34
CA HIS A 133 10.61 13.25 -4.37
C HIS A 133 9.45 14.20 -4.74
N GLU A 134 9.73 15.50 -4.92
CA GLU A 134 8.69 16.50 -5.19
C GLU A 134 7.97 16.24 -6.51
N ALA A 135 8.70 15.85 -7.55
CA ALA A 135 8.13 15.53 -8.85
C ALA A 135 7.23 14.30 -8.78
N LEU A 136 7.62 13.29 -8.00
CA LEU A 136 6.82 12.08 -7.78
C LEU A 136 5.53 12.40 -7.03
N LEU A 137 5.61 13.19 -5.96
CA LEU A 137 4.44 13.60 -5.19
C LEU A 137 3.49 14.45 -6.04
N LYS A 138 4.01 15.39 -6.81
CA LYS A 138 3.23 16.21 -7.77
C LYS A 138 2.56 15.36 -8.84
N HIS A 139 3.28 14.39 -9.41
CA HIS A 139 2.69 13.45 -10.36
C HIS A 139 1.52 12.70 -9.72
N ASN A 140 1.73 12.13 -8.54
CA ASN A 140 0.70 11.35 -7.84
C ASN A 140 -0.41 12.20 -7.21
N ALA A 141 -0.29 13.53 -7.26
CA ALA A 141 -1.39 14.45 -6.94
C ALA A 141 -2.54 14.32 -7.96
N THR A 142 -2.20 14.11 -9.23
CA THR A 142 -3.11 14.20 -10.37
C THR A 142 -3.28 12.86 -11.11
N PHE A 143 -2.26 12.02 -11.12
CA PHE A 143 -2.23 10.78 -11.89
C PHE A 143 -2.08 9.54 -11.00
N LEU A 144 -2.57 8.41 -11.50
CA LEU A 144 -2.56 7.14 -10.77
C LEU A 144 -1.22 6.42 -10.95
N MET A 145 -0.67 5.92 -9.85
CA MET A 145 0.51 5.05 -9.84
C MET A 145 0.22 3.78 -9.05
N ARG A 146 0.79 2.67 -9.51
CA ARG A 146 0.81 1.39 -8.81
C ARG A 146 2.24 1.03 -8.41
N VAL A 147 2.44 0.71 -7.14
CA VAL A 147 3.67 0.06 -6.67
C VAL A 147 3.40 -1.41 -6.35
N TYR A 148 4.38 -2.28 -6.56
CA TYR A 148 4.27 -3.71 -6.25
C TYR A 148 5.57 -4.29 -5.65
N PRO A 149 5.49 -5.40 -4.89
CA PRO A 149 6.67 -6.03 -4.30
C PRO A 149 7.64 -6.52 -5.38
N LYS A 150 8.94 -6.38 -5.18
CA LYS A 150 9.95 -6.82 -6.14
C LYS A 150 9.96 -8.34 -6.33
N GLY A 151 10.38 -8.80 -7.51
CA GLY A 151 10.38 -10.23 -7.87
C GLY A 151 11.25 -11.12 -6.96
N THR A 152 12.28 -10.56 -6.33
CA THR A 152 13.13 -11.30 -5.37
C THR A 152 12.41 -11.67 -4.07
N ARG A 153 11.19 -11.18 -3.83
CA ARG A 153 10.31 -11.61 -2.73
C ARG A 153 9.62 -12.94 -3.05
N VAL A 154 10.41 -13.98 -3.32
CA VAL A 154 9.93 -15.33 -3.69
C VAL A 154 9.03 -15.94 -2.61
N SER A 155 9.27 -15.60 -1.34
CA SER A 155 8.42 -16.01 -0.21
C SER A 155 7.08 -15.27 -0.11
N SER A 156 6.73 -14.44 -1.09
CA SER A 156 5.53 -13.57 -1.07
C SER A 156 5.45 -12.60 0.11
N SER A 157 6.58 -12.28 0.74
CA SER A 157 6.63 -11.22 1.78
C SER A 157 6.16 -9.88 1.23
N ASN A 158 5.57 -9.03 2.05
CA ASN A 158 5.19 -7.68 1.64
C ASN A 158 6.29 -6.63 1.86
N LEU A 159 6.18 -5.56 1.08
CA LEU A 159 6.77 -4.26 1.36
C LEU A 159 6.04 -3.56 2.51
N ASP A 160 6.70 -2.64 3.19
CA ASP A 160 6.03 -1.70 4.07
C ASP A 160 5.26 -0.67 3.22
N PRO A 161 3.93 -0.61 3.30
CA PRO A 161 3.16 0.28 2.46
C PRO A 161 3.21 1.75 2.91
N ALA A 162 3.57 2.02 4.18
CA ALA A 162 3.45 3.36 4.75
C ALA A 162 4.31 4.41 4.04
N PRO A 163 5.59 4.16 3.67
CA PRO A 163 6.39 5.16 2.95
C PRO A 163 5.84 5.47 1.54
N PHE A 164 5.23 4.49 0.86
CA PHE A 164 4.64 4.72 -0.47
C PHE A 164 3.37 5.55 -0.41
N TRP A 165 2.57 5.42 0.65
CA TRP A 165 1.44 6.32 0.90
C TRP A 165 1.91 7.70 1.35
N ARG A 166 2.87 7.77 2.29
CA ARG A 166 3.29 9.01 2.95
C ARG A 166 4.23 9.86 2.11
N GLN A 167 5.30 9.31 1.55
CA GLN A 167 6.28 10.12 0.80
C GLN A 167 5.95 10.15 -0.69
N ALA A 168 5.59 8.99 -1.27
CA ALA A 168 5.35 8.94 -2.70
C ALA A 168 3.92 9.38 -3.10
N GLY A 169 2.96 9.37 -2.17
CA GLY A 169 1.55 9.67 -2.47
C GLY A 169 0.90 8.64 -3.41
N VAL A 170 1.48 7.45 -3.53
CA VAL A 170 1.01 6.38 -4.43
C VAL A 170 -0.32 5.83 -3.92
N GLN A 171 -1.31 5.72 -4.80
CA GLN A 171 -2.66 5.33 -4.43
C GLN A 171 -2.84 3.81 -4.44
N MET A 172 -2.20 3.11 -5.38
CA MET A 172 -2.30 1.65 -5.52
C MET A 172 -1.04 0.96 -5.03
N VAL A 173 -0.93 0.76 -3.71
CA VAL A 173 0.15 -0.03 -3.10
C VAL A 173 -0.27 -1.49 -3.05
N ALA A 174 0.21 -2.29 -4.01
CA ALA A 174 -0.19 -3.69 -4.13
C ALA A 174 0.54 -4.56 -3.09
N LEU A 175 -0.22 -5.37 -2.37
CA LEU A 175 0.26 -6.31 -1.36
C LEU A 175 -0.20 -7.73 -1.68
N ASN A 176 0.53 -8.70 -1.16
CA ASN A 176 0.23 -10.12 -1.15
C ASN A 176 -0.75 -10.42 -0.01
N TRP A 177 -2.05 -10.49 -0.33
CA TRP A 177 -3.13 -10.68 0.63
C TRP A 177 -3.08 -12.03 1.36
N GLN A 178 -2.45 -13.03 0.75
CA GLN A 178 -2.24 -14.35 1.35
C GLN A 178 -1.27 -14.32 2.55
N ALA A 179 -0.48 -13.26 2.70
CA ALA A 179 0.48 -13.12 3.79
C ALA A 179 -0.10 -12.24 4.90
N ALA A 180 -0.43 -12.82 6.05
CA ALA A 180 -0.90 -12.08 7.22
C ALA A 180 0.27 -11.45 8.00
N ASP A 181 0.95 -10.52 7.35
CA ASP A 181 2.14 -9.85 7.89
C ASP A 181 1.85 -8.40 8.31
N ALA A 182 2.91 -7.71 8.72
CA ALA A 182 2.84 -6.34 9.21
C ALA A 182 2.21 -5.36 8.21
N ALA A 183 2.47 -5.55 6.92
CA ALA A 183 1.95 -4.69 5.86
C ALA A 183 0.43 -4.84 5.71
N MET A 184 -0.05 -6.09 5.75
CA MET A 184 -1.49 -6.36 5.71
C MET A 184 -2.24 -5.79 6.91
N MET A 185 -1.62 -5.76 8.10
CA MET A 185 -2.21 -5.11 9.28
C MET A 185 -2.35 -3.60 9.11
N LEU A 186 -1.36 -2.93 8.50
CA LEU A 186 -1.44 -1.50 8.17
C LEU A 186 -2.49 -1.23 7.08
N ASN A 187 -2.55 -2.11 6.07
CA ASN A 187 -3.55 -2.02 5.00
C ASN A 187 -4.98 -2.18 5.55
N ASP A 188 -5.20 -3.13 6.45
CA ASP A 188 -6.47 -3.30 7.16
C ASP A 188 -6.84 -1.99 7.89
N ALA A 189 -5.94 -1.43 8.70
CA ALA A 189 -6.17 -0.16 9.41
C ALA A 189 -6.42 1.04 8.48
N MET A 190 -5.79 1.08 7.30
CA MET A 190 -5.97 2.15 6.32
C MET A 190 -7.38 2.15 5.73
N PHE A 191 -7.88 0.97 5.35
CA PHE A 191 -9.10 0.82 4.54
C PHE A 191 -10.31 0.27 5.30
N GLU A 192 -10.17 -0.08 6.58
CA GLU A 192 -11.28 -0.56 7.41
C GLU A 192 -12.41 0.47 7.47
N GLY A 193 -13.63 0.01 7.15
CA GLY A 193 -14.83 0.83 7.12
C GLY A 193 -14.91 1.84 5.97
N THR A 194 -13.97 1.86 5.01
CA THR A 194 -13.92 2.89 3.95
C THR A 194 -14.38 2.41 2.58
N GLY A 195 -14.73 1.13 2.44
CA GLY A 195 -15.07 0.53 1.14
C GLY A 195 -13.87 0.41 0.17
N GLY A 196 -12.64 0.46 0.71
CA GLY A 196 -11.40 0.31 -0.07
C GLY A 196 -10.85 1.62 -0.64
N TRP A 197 -11.50 2.76 -0.38
CA TRP A 197 -11.06 4.08 -0.85
C TRP A 197 -10.86 5.03 0.33
N VAL A 198 -9.77 5.77 0.29
CA VAL A 198 -9.40 6.76 1.31
C VAL A 198 -8.93 8.00 0.59
N LEU A 199 -9.50 9.16 0.93
CA LEU A 199 -9.02 10.43 0.41
C LEU A 199 -7.62 10.71 0.99
N LYS A 200 -6.68 11.13 0.14
CA LYS A 200 -5.36 11.57 0.59
C LYS A 200 -5.48 12.84 1.45
N PRO A 201 -4.48 13.15 2.29
CA PRO A 201 -4.45 14.43 2.98
C PRO A 201 -4.53 15.60 1.99
N ALA A 202 -5.17 16.69 2.39
CA ALA A 202 -5.42 17.82 1.49
C ALA A 202 -4.15 18.42 0.87
N SER A 203 -3.00 18.30 1.56
CA SER A 203 -1.69 18.75 1.07
C SER A 203 -1.12 17.91 -0.09
N TYR A 204 -1.71 16.75 -0.39
CA TYR A 204 -1.32 15.86 -1.49
C TYR A 204 -2.15 16.11 -2.75
N HIS A 205 -3.01 17.12 -2.72
CA HIS A 205 -3.85 17.52 -3.84
C HIS A 205 -3.18 18.72 -4.54
N ASP A 206 -3.16 18.70 -5.87
CA ASP A 206 -2.57 19.76 -6.71
C ASP A 206 -3.29 21.12 -6.51
N VAL A 207 -4.54 21.08 -6.01
CA VAL A 207 -5.41 22.23 -5.83
C VAL A 207 -5.19 22.85 -4.45
N GLY A 208 -4.43 23.96 -4.40
CA GLY A 208 -4.50 24.92 -3.30
C GLY A 208 -3.26 25.09 -2.44
N GLY A 209 -2.14 24.41 -2.75
CA GLY A 209 -0.85 24.65 -2.08
C GLY A 209 -0.92 24.52 -0.56
N ILE A 210 -1.85 23.70 -0.05
CA ILE A 210 -2.05 23.53 1.39
C ILE A 210 -0.80 22.85 1.93
N PRO A 211 -0.02 23.50 2.80
CA PRO A 211 1.16 22.86 3.35
C PRO A 211 0.74 21.65 4.18
N LEU A 212 1.52 20.58 4.11
CA LEU A 212 1.41 19.50 5.09
C LEU A 212 1.60 20.12 6.47
N LYS A 213 0.69 19.81 7.41
CA LYS A 213 0.77 20.25 8.80
C LYS A 213 0.98 19.03 9.69
N PRO A 214 2.25 18.61 9.86
CA PRO A 214 2.55 17.55 10.79
C PRO A 214 2.16 17.96 12.22
N LYS A 215 2.02 16.95 13.06
CA LYS A 215 1.65 17.09 14.46
C LYS A 215 2.71 16.45 15.34
N THR A 216 2.80 16.96 16.56
CA THR A 216 3.55 16.32 17.63
C THR A 216 2.60 15.41 18.39
N LEU A 217 2.93 14.12 18.44
CA LEU A 217 2.12 13.09 19.06
C LEU A 217 2.67 12.73 20.44
N ASN A 218 1.76 12.73 21.41
CA ASN A 218 1.94 12.14 22.73
C ASN A 218 0.89 11.02 22.89
N LEU A 219 1.36 9.79 23.08
CA LEU A 219 0.50 8.62 23.22
C LEU A 219 0.90 7.85 24.47
N THR A 220 -0.03 7.72 25.41
CA THR A 220 0.07 6.80 26.54
C THR A 220 -1.04 5.76 26.43
N VAL A 221 -0.66 4.49 26.47
CA VAL A 221 -1.59 3.36 26.49
C VAL A 221 -1.41 2.62 27.80
N ARG A 222 -2.42 2.72 28.66
CA ARG A 222 -2.49 1.97 29.91
C ARG A 222 -3.14 0.62 29.66
N LEU A 223 -2.37 -0.45 29.74
CA LEU A 223 -2.81 -1.82 29.51
C LEU A 223 -3.49 -2.35 30.78
N LEU A 224 -4.77 -2.65 30.69
CA LEU A 224 -5.55 -3.13 31.83
C LEU A 224 -5.60 -4.66 31.83
N ALA A 225 -6.24 -5.25 30.83
CA ALA A 225 -6.36 -6.70 30.72
C ALA A 225 -6.53 -7.14 29.26
N ALA A 226 -6.30 -8.41 28.97
CA ALA A 226 -6.82 -9.05 27.76
C ALA A 226 -7.76 -10.19 28.15
N GLN A 227 -8.66 -10.55 27.24
CA GLN A 227 -9.66 -11.59 27.46
C GLN A 227 -9.62 -12.60 26.32
N ASN A 228 -9.91 -13.86 26.66
CA ASN A 228 -10.13 -14.94 25.72
C ASN A 228 -8.95 -15.15 24.74
N VAL A 229 -7.72 -14.93 25.21
CA VAL A 229 -6.49 -15.04 24.43
C VAL A 229 -6.09 -16.52 24.32
N ASP A 230 -6.09 -17.06 23.09
CA ASP A 230 -5.77 -18.47 22.80
C ASP A 230 -6.61 -19.48 23.62
N SER A 231 -7.83 -19.10 23.99
CA SER A 231 -8.73 -19.88 24.86
C SER A 231 -9.17 -21.24 24.30
N SER A 232 -8.97 -21.45 23.00
CA SER A 232 -9.21 -22.75 22.36
C SER A 232 -8.25 -23.85 22.85
N LYS A 233 -7.15 -23.48 23.52
CA LYS A 233 -6.16 -24.41 24.07
C LYS A 233 -6.37 -24.65 25.55
N SER A 234 -5.93 -25.81 26.02
CA SER A 234 -6.03 -26.19 27.43
C SER A 234 -4.97 -25.53 28.33
N SER A 235 -3.78 -25.25 27.79
CA SER A 235 -2.68 -24.62 28.53
C SER A 235 -2.64 -23.11 28.29
N PRO A 236 -2.54 -22.28 29.34
CA PRO A 236 -2.47 -20.84 29.18
C PRO A 236 -1.16 -20.41 28.49
N PRO A 237 -1.22 -19.50 27.49
CA PRO A 237 -0.05 -18.92 26.86
C PRO A 237 0.70 -17.98 27.82
N ASN A 238 1.97 -17.69 27.53
CA ASN A 238 2.73 -16.65 28.23
C ASN A 238 2.58 -15.33 27.47
N VAL A 239 1.53 -14.58 27.80
CA VAL A 239 1.07 -13.44 27.01
C VAL A 239 1.85 -12.18 27.34
N TYR A 240 2.22 -11.43 26.31
CA TYR A 240 2.62 -10.04 26.44
C TYR A 240 2.11 -9.22 25.24
N ILE A 241 1.94 -7.92 25.44
CA ILE A 241 1.40 -7.01 24.41
C ILE A 241 2.55 -6.19 23.83
N LYS A 242 2.74 -6.24 22.51
CA LYS A 242 3.58 -5.28 21.78
C LYS A 242 2.72 -4.14 21.26
N CYS A 243 3.13 -2.90 21.55
CA CYS A 243 2.59 -1.69 20.93
C CYS A 243 3.66 -1.09 20.01
N GLN A 244 3.28 -0.77 18.77
CA GLN A 244 4.19 -0.24 17.76
C GLN A 244 3.54 0.94 17.04
N LEU A 245 4.24 2.06 17.00
CA LEU A 245 3.81 3.26 16.31
C LEU A 245 4.57 3.38 14.98
N HIS A 246 3.80 3.43 13.89
CA HIS A 246 4.25 3.53 12.51
C HIS A 246 4.02 4.96 12.01
N VAL A 247 5.03 5.79 12.23
CA VAL A 247 5.13 7.16 11.74
C VAL A 247 6.30 7.25 10.75
N GLU A 248 6.49 8.41 10.13
CA GLU A 248 7.70 8.65 9.35
C GLU A 248 8.92 8.55 10.26
N SER A 249 9.90 7.74 9.87
CA SER A 249 11.13 7.61 10.66
C SER A 249 12.05 8.81 10.47
N ARG A 250 12.94 9.05 11.44
CA ARG A 250 13.96 10.11 11.31
C ARG A 250 14.88 9.90 10.10
N LEU A 251 15.18 8.65 9.77
CA LEU A 251 16.01 8.28 8.61
C LEU A 251 15.29 8.56 7.29
N GLU A 252 14.01 8.18 7.21
CA GLU A 252 13.13 8.50 6.09
C GLU A 252 13.14 10.01 5.78
N LYS A 253 13.01 10.83 6.82
CA LYS A 253 12.93 12.28 6.67
C LYS A 253 14.28 12.96 6.40
N ARG A 254 15.32 12.64 7.18
CA ARG A 254 16.62 13.37 7.11
C ARG A 254 17.50 12.90 5.97
N GLU A 255 17.43 11.62 5.64
CA GLU A 255 18.34 11.00 4.67
C GLU A 255 17.63 10.61 3.37
N GLY A 256 16.30 10.77 3.29
CA GLY A 256 15.51 10.31 2.15
C GLY A 256 15.57 8.79 1.97
N GLN A 257 15.99 8.06 2.99
CA GLN A 257 16.27 6.62 2.92
C GLN A 257 15.19 5.84 3.65
N ILE A 258 14.56 4.91 2.93
CA ILE A 258 13.61 3.98 3.53
C ILE A 258 14.41 2.76 4.04
N PRO A 259 14.47 2.53 5.37
CA PRO A 259 15.36 1.53 5.95
C PRO A 259 15.05 0.11 5.46
N ASN A 260 16.09 -0.71 5.36
CA ASN A 260 15.99 -2.14 5.04
C ASN A 260 15.21 -2.45 3.74
N GLU A 261 15.35 -1.59 2.73
CA GLU A 261 14.73 -1.78 1.40
C GLU A 261 13.19 -1.92 1.48
N GLY A 262 12.54 -1.18 2.39
CA GLY A 262 11.09 -1.22 2.54
C GLY A 262 10.57 -2.51 3.19
N LYS A 263 11.38 -3.25 3.95
CA LYS A 263 10.88 -4.34 4.80
C LYS A 263 10.18 -3.77 6.03
N SER A 264 8.94 -4.19 6.31
CA SER A 264 8.22 -3.76 7.51
C SER A 264 8.86 -4.35 8.78
N LYS A 265 9.59 -3.54 9.54
CA LYS A 265 10.22 -3.97 10.82
C LYS A 265 9.37 -3.68 12.05
N GLY A 266 8.13 -3.19 11.89
CA GLY A 266 7.42 -2.50 12.97
C GLY A 266 8.10 -1.15 13.23
N GLY A 267 7.36 -0.06 13.30
CA GLY A 267 7.92 1.31 13.30
C GLY A 267 9.00 1.57 14.37
N GLU A 268 9.77 2.65 14.22
CA GLU A 268 10.87 3.06 15.11
C GLU A 268 10.48 3.01 16.60
N TRP A 269 9.23 3.37 16.89
CA TRP A 269 8.65 3.50 18.21
C TRP A 269 7.95 2.21 18.64
N LYS A 270 8.51 1.52 19.64
CA LYS A 270 7.99 0.23 20.15
C LYS A 270 8.01 0.20 21.67
N GLY A 271 6.96 -0.33 22.25
CA GLY A 271 6.85 -0.68 23.67
C GLY A 271 6.26 -2.07 23.82
N GLN A 272 6.54 -2.73 24.94
CA GLN A 272 5.91 -4.00 25.25
C GLN A 272 5.62 -4.11 26.73
N SER A 273 4.57 -4.86 27.06
CA SER A 273 4.21 -5.14 28.44
C SER A 273 5.13 -6.19 29.08
N SER A 274 4.99 -6.34 30.39
CA SER A 274 5.36 -7.54 31.12
C SER A 274 4.59 -8.76 30.62
N HIS A 275 5.15 -9.95 30.91
CA HIS A 275 4.56 -11.23 30.54
C HIS A 275 3.58 -11.71 31.63
N ARG A 276 2.52 -12.40 31.20
CA ARG A 276 1.47 -12.96 32.05
C ARG A 276 1.02 -14.31 31.51
N GLN A 277 1.19 -15.36 32.30
CA GLN A 277 0.70 -16.69 31.93
C GLN A 277 -0.80 -16.81 32.22
N SER A 278 -1.64 -16.53 31.23
CA SER A 278 -3.10 -16.58 31.37
C SER A 278 -3.79 -16.50 29.99
N HIS A 279 -5.00 -17.05 29.88
CA HIS A 279 -5.91 -16.73 28.76
C HIS A 279 -6.56 -15.35 28.93
N ASP A 280 -6.64 -14.86 30.16
CA ASP A 280 -7.24 -13.58 30.55
C ASP A 280 -6.22 -12.79 31.39
N PRO A 281 -5.09 -12.33 30.80
CA PRO A 281 -4.04 -11.69 31.56
C PRO A 281 -4.47 -10.31 32.08
N ASP A 282 -4.18 -10.04 33.35
CA ASP A 282 -4.25 -8.71 33.97
C ASP A 282 -2.86 -8.06 33.96
N PHE A 283 -2.76 -6.92 33.30
CA PHE A 283 -1.53 -6.13 33.17
C PHE A 283 -1.41 -5.05 34.25
N GLY A 284 -2.40 -4.89 35.11
CA GLY A 284 -2.34 -4.02 36.30
C GLY A 284 -2.25 -2.53 35.97
N GLY A 285 -2.58 -2.12 34.75
CA GLY A 285 -2.43 -0.73 34.31
C GLY A 285 -1.00 -0.37 33.90
N GLU A 286 -0.20 -1.33 33.42
CA GLU A 286 1.13 -1.05 32.86
C GLU A 286 1.02 -0.05 31.69
N GLU A 287 1.84 1.01 31.70
CA GLU A 287 1.78 2.08 30.71
C GLU A 287 2.86 1.94 29.64
N LEU A 288 2.45 2.02 28.39
CA LEU A 288 3.34 2.18 27.23
C LEU A 288 3.20 3.61 26.71
N SER A 289 4.27 4.40 26.78
CA SER A 289 4.26 5.83 26.45
C SER A 289 5.23 6.18 25.32
N PHE A 290 4.75 6.97 24.35
CA PHE A 290 5.49 7.54 23.23
C PHE A 290 5.26 9.04 23.25
N MET A 291 6.27 9.81 23.65
CA MET A 291 6.13 11.24 23.91
C MET A 291 6.99 12.05 22.94
N GLY A 292 6.47 13.20 22.51
CA GLY A 292 7.19 14.14 21.64
C GLY A 292 7.53 13.53 20.28
N VAL A 293 6.66 12.68 19.73
CA VAL A 293 6.86 12.12 18.40
C VAL A 293 6.49 13.19 17.37
N GLU A 294 7.50 13.87 16.85
CA GLU A 294 7.36 14.95 15.87
C GLU A 294 6.94 14.43 14.49
N ASP A 295 6.53 15.35 13.62
CA ASP A 295 6.30 15.11 12.19
C ASP A 295 5.23 14.07 11.84
N VAL A 296 4.26 13.87 12.74
CA VAL A 296 3.21 12.88 12.55
C VAL A 296 2.14 13.43 11.62
N VAL A 297 1.89 12.72 10.51
CA VAL A 297 0.71 12.90 9.67
C VAL A 297 -0.34 11.88 10.12
N PRO A 298 -1.35 12.25 10.94
CA PRO A 298 -2.23 11.27 11.60
C PRO A 298 -2.95 10.34 10.61
N GLU A 299 -3.34 10.86 9.45
CA GLU A 299 -4.09 10.14 8.41
C GLU A 299 -3.25 9.08 7.69
N LEU A 300 -1.92 9.13 7.81
CA LEU A 300 -0.96 8.21 7.19
C LEU A 300 -0.08 7.52 8.24
N SER A 301 -0.44 7.64 9.52
CA SER A 301 0.29 7.04 10.64
C SER A 301 -0.59 6.02 11.35
N PHE A 302 0.04 5.02 11.95
CA PHE A 302 -0.69 3.89 12.52
C PHE A 302 -0.14 3.49 13.88
N VAL A 303 -1.02 3.03 14.76
CA VAL A 303 -0.65 2.31 15.98
C VAL A 303 -1.08 0.86 15.84
N ARG A 304 -0.23 -0.06 16.25
CA ARG A 304 -0.49 -1.50 16.18
C ARG A 304 -0.26 -2.17 17.52
N PHE A 305 -1.22 -2.97 17.94
CA PHE A 305 -1.12 -3.85 19.09
C PHE A 305 -1.02 -5.30 18.64
N LYS A 306 -0.19 -6.08 19.31
CA LYS A 306 -0.09 -7.53 19.13
C LYS A 306 -0.06 -8.22 20.48
N ALA A 307 -1.00 -9.12 20.72
CA ALA A 307 -0.86 -10.13 21.75
C ALA A 307 0.07 -11.23 21.24
N MET A 308 1.14 -11.50 21.99
CA MET A 308 2.21 -12.43 21.63
C MET A 308 2.30 -13.52 22.70
N ASP A 309 2.62 -14.74 22.28
CA ASP A 309 2.98 -15.87 23.14
C ASP A 309 4.51 -15.99 23.16
N ASP A 310 5.12 -15.76 24.31
CA ASP A 310 6.54 -16.02 24.52
C ASP A 310 6.77 -17.52 24.64
N ILE A 311 7.39 -18.09 23.60
CA ILE A 311 7.70 -19.51 23.51
C ILE A 311 9.20 -19.64 23.69
N SER A 312 9.62 -20.15 24.85
CA SER A 312 11.04 -20.32 25.18
C SER A 312 11.78 -21.05 24.06
N TYR A 313 12.91 -20.48 23.64
CA TYR A 313 13.79 -21.02 22.59
C TYR A 313 13.18 -21.11 21.19
N GLN A 314 12.03 -20.49 20.95
CA GLN A 314 11.39 -20.41 19.64
C GLN A 314 11.01 -18.97 19.30
N LYS A 315 10.55 -18.77 18.07
CA LYS A 315 10.00 -17.47 17.66
C LYS A 315 8.59 -17.34 18.25
N ASP A 316 8.36 -16.22 18.93
CA ASP A 316 7.06 -15.89 19.53
C ASP A 316 5.91 -16.00 18.53
N ARG A 317 4.81 -16.61 18.98
CA ARG A 317 3.59 -16.74 18.19
C ARG A 317 2.72 -15.50 18.37
N THR A 318 2.14 -15.00 17.28
CA THR A 318 1.10 -13.96 17.37
C THR A 318 -0.22 -14.62 17.74
N LEU A 319 -0.80 -14.23 18.87
CA LEU A 319 -2.09 -14.74 19.37
C LEU A 319 -3.24 -13.89 18.82
N GLY A 320 -3.02 -12.59 18.69
CA GLY A 320 -3.97 -11.67 18.10
C GLY A 320 -3.33 -10.32 17.83
N TRP A 321 -3.95 -9.52 16.97
CA TRP A 321 -3.48 -8.19 16.64
C TRP A 321 -4.64 -7.26 16.33
N THR A 322 -4.40 -5.97 16.46
CA THR A 322 -5.30 -4.92 15.98
C THR A 322 -4.45 -3.72 15.58
N CYS A 323 -4.92 -2.94 14.62
CA CYS A 323 -4.17 -1.80 14.08
C CYS A 323 -5.13 -0.67 13.74
N PHE A 324 -4.74 0.55 14.07
CA PHE A 324 -5.55 1.74 13.88
C PHE A 324 -4.75 2.82 13.20
N ARG A 325 -5.42 3.58 12.35
CA ARG A 325 -4.93 4.86 11.85
C ARG A 325 -5.03 5.90 12.97
N ILE A 326 -4.01 6.73 13.15
CA ILE A 326 -3.91 7.62 14.32
C ILE A 326 -5.06 8.63 14.38
N ASP A 327 -5.52 9.15 13.24
CA ASP A 327 -6.67 10.05 13.16
C ASP A 327 -8.02 9.41 13.54
N ARG A 328 -8.08 8.07 13.63
CA ARG A 328 -9.26 7.29 14.01
C ARG A 328 -9.05 6.51 15.29
N PHE A 329 -7.91 6.68 15.97
CA PHE A 329 -7.59 5.92 17.16
C PHE A 329 -8.34 6.50 18.37
N PRO A 330 -9.17 5.71 19.06
CA PRO A 330 -10.00 6.22 20.14
C PRO A 330 -9.19 6.58 21.39
N SER A 331 -9.67 7.55 22.17
CA SER A 331 -9.15 7.89 23.50
C SER A 331 -10.06 7.36 24.61
N GLY A 332 -9.55 7.34 25.84
CA GLY A 332 -10.22 6.85 27.04
C GLY A 332 -10.20 5.32 27.16
N LEU A 333 -11.11 4.80 27.98
CA LEU A 333 -11.26 3.36 28.22
C LEU A 333 -11.87 2.67 26.99
N GLN A 334 -11.15 1.74 26.39
CA GLN A 334 -11.50 1.06 25.15
C GLN A 334 -11.29 -0.45 25.26
N LEU A 335 -12.24 -1.21 24.72
CA LEU A 335 -12.10 -2.65 24.49
C LEU A 335 -11.80 -2.90 23.02
N LEU A 336 -10.55 -3.19 22.71
CA LEU A 336 -10.08 -3.37 21.34
C LEU A 336 -10.22 -4.85 20.93
N PRO A 337 -11.08 -5.18 19.96
CA PRO A 337 -11.15 -6.54 19.44
C PRO A 337 -9.86 -6.90 18.70
N LEU A 338 -9.41 -8.14 18.88
CA LEU A 338 -8.23 -8.67 18.20
C LEU A 338 -8.63 -9.60 17.03
N LYS A 339 -7.84 -9.52 15.97
CA LYS A 339 -7.87 -10.45 14.83
C LYS A 339 -6.77 -11.49 15.01
N GLY A 340 -7.04 -12.74 14.66
CA GLY A 340 -6.06 -13.82 14.66
C GLY A 340 -4.98 -13.65 13.59
N ALA A 341 -4.04 -14.59 13.54
CA ALA A 341 -3.00 -14.61 12.51
C ALA A 341 -3.55 -14.81 11.09
N ASP A 342 -4.82 -15.17 10.92
CA ASP A 342 -5.53 -15.28 9.64
C ASP A 342 -6.34 -14.02 9.28
N ALA A 343 -6.14 -12.93 10.04
CA ALA A 343 -6.87 -11.66 9.95
C ALA A 343 -8.38 -11.76 10.23
N LYS A 344 -8.86 -12.87 10.83
CA LYS A 344 -10.27 -13.01 11.22
C LYS A 344 -10.47 -12.71 12.70
N PRO A 345 -11.67 -12.26 13.11
CA PRO A 345 -12.00 -12.18 14.53
C PRO A 345 -11.82 -13.54 15.21
N ASN A 346 -11.06 -13.59 16.31
CA ASN A 346 -10.82 -14.81 17.08
C ASN A 346 -11.48 -14.78 18.47
N GLY A 347 -12.28 -13.74 18.75
CA GLY A 347 -12.96 -13.55 20.03
C GLY A 347 -12.08 -13.02 21.16
N SER A 348 -10.79 -12.81 20.93
CA SER A 348 -9.90 -12.16 21.91
C SER A 348 -10.09 -10.64 21.89
N ALA A 349 -9.90 -9.99 23.04
CA ALA A 349 -9.99 -8.54 23.15
C ALA A 349 -8.95 -8.00 24.13
N LEU A 350 -8.53 -6.75 23.94
CA LEU A 350 -7.59 -6.03 24.79
C LEU A 350 -8.28 -4.80 25.39
N LEU A 351 -8.38 -4.76 26.71
CA LEU A 351 -8.89 -3.61 27.46
C LEU A 351 -7.73 -2.65 27.77
N VAL A 352 -7.85 -1.42 27.31
CA VAL A 352 -6.86 -0.36 27.48
C VAL A 352 -7.51 0.95 27.87
N ASP A 353 -6.76 1.84 28.50
CA ASP A 353 -7.11 3.24 28.67
C ASP A 353 -6.10 4.09 27.92
N ILE A 354 -6.57 4.86 26.93
CA ILE A 354 -5.73 5.53 25.95
C ILE A 354 -5.77 7.04 26.18
N LYS A 355 -4.59 7.67 26.21
CA LYS A 355 -4.43 9.12 26.10
C LYS A 355 -3.64 9.41 24.84
N LEU A 356 -4.30 9.99 23.85
CA LEU A 356 -3.70 10.43 22.60
C LEU A 356 -3.89 11.93 22.47
N ASP A 357 -2.78 12.66 22.51
CA ASP A 357 -2.73 14.10 22.28
C ASP A 357 -1.95 14.37 20.99
N LEU A 358 -2.53 15.22 20.15
CA LEU A 358 -1.98 15.62 18.85
C LEU A 358 -1.88 17.14 18.80
N GLU A 359 -0.71 17.65 19.12
CA GLU A 359 -0.41 19.08 19.13
C GLU A 359 0.05 19.54 17.75
N ALA A 360 -0.18 20.81 17.41
CA ALA A 360 0.45 21.38 16.21
C ALA A 360 1.97 21.41 16.43
N SER A 361 2.74 20.86 15.49
CA SER A 361 4.21 20.93 15.52
C SER A 361 4.73 22.34 15.30
#